data_AF-A0A2S9FI48-F1
#
_entry.id   AF-A0A2S9FI48-F1
#
_cell.length_a   1.000
_cell.length_b   1.000
_cell.length_c   1.000
_cell.angle_alpha   90.00
_cell.angle_beta   90.00
_cell.angle_gamma   90.00
#
_symmetry.space_group_name_H-M   'P 1'
#
loop_
_entity.id
_entity.type
_entity.pdbx_description
1 polymer ?
#
loop_
_entity_poly.entity_id
_entity_poly.type
_entity_poly.pdbx_seq_one_letter_code
_entity_poly.pdbx_strand_id
1 'polypeptide(L)'
;MSLSPRLEPLPADEWDDQARDAVSPLLPAERANPRDAGNVVSTLVRNPGLTRAYLEFNAHLLLHSSVSARVREVALLRAVHLRGSEYLWDHHVPIA
;
A
#
# COMPACT_ATOMS: atom_id res chain seq x y z
N MET A 1 -11.77 -17.42 -15.71
CA MET A 1 -12.66 -16.69 -14.78
C MET A 1 -12.16 -15.24 -14.75
N SER A 2 -13.03 -14.26 -14.99
CA SER A 2 -12.64 -12.85 -14.86
C SER A 2 -12.43 -12.57 -13.37
N LEU A 3 -11.20 -12.22 -12.97
CA LEU A 3 -10.85 -11.90 -11.57
C LEU A 3 -11.22 -10.44 -11.28
N SER A 4 -12.51 -10.16 -11.09
CA SER A 4 -12.94 -8.85 -10.59
C SER A 4 -12.73 -8.79 -9.07
N PRO A 5 -12.06 -7.75 -8.53
CA PRO A 5 -11.88 -7.62 -7.10
C PRO A 5 -13.23 -7.43 -6.40
N ARG A 6 -13.35 -7.95 -5.17
CA ARG A 6 -14.57 -7.81 -4.34
C ARG A 6 -14.84 -6.37 -3.94
N LEU A 7 -13.78 -5.57 -3.86
CA LEU A 7 -13.84 -4.15 -3.56
C LEU A 7 -12.86 -3.45 -4.51
N GLU A 8 -13.40 -2.62 -5.38
CA GLU A 8 -12.59 -1.87 -6.33
C GLU A 8 -11.79 -0.76 -5.60
N PRO A 9 -10.54 -0.49 -6.03
CA PRO A 9 -9.84 0.72 -5.67
C PRO A 9 -10.74 1.96 -5.81
N LEU A 10 -10.70 2.86 -4.83
CA LEU A 10 -11.47 4.10 -4.85
C LEU A 10 -10.96 4.99 -6.00
N PRO A 11 -11.82 5.38 -6.96
CA PRO A 11 -11.41 6.20 -8.10
C PRO A 11 -11.06 7.62 -7.66
N ALA A 12 -10.30 8.34 -8.48
CA ALA A 12 -9.66 9.60 -8.08
C ALA A 12 -10.65 10.71 -7.74
N ASP A 13 -11.81 10.74 -8.38
CA ASP A 13 -12.90 11.68 -8.17
C ASP A 13 -13.65 11.45 -6.86
N GLU A 14 -13.50 10.27 -6.24
CA GLU A 14 -14.06 9.95 -4.93
C GLU A 14 -13.07 10.19 -3.77
N TRP A 15 -11.82 10.62 -4.05
CA TRP A 15 -10.87 10.97 -2.98
C TRP A 15 -11.17 12.36 -2.43
N ASP A 16 -11.85 12.38 -1.29
CA ASP A 16 -12.07 13.59 -0.50
C ASP A 16 -10.85 13.96 0.36
N ASP A 17 -10.99 15.01 1.17
CA ASP A 17 -9.91 15.49 2.03
C ASP A 17 -9.55 14.47 3.13
N GLN A 18 -10.49 13.62 3.55
CA GLN A 18 -10.23 12.58 4.54
C GLN A 18 -9.38 11.45 3.95
N ALA A 19 -9.66 11.04 2.71
CA ALA A 19 -8.84 10.09 1.98
C ALA A 19 -7.41 10.62 1.76
N ARG A 20 -7.27 11.90 1.39
CA ARG A 20 -5.95 12.54 1.20
C ARG A 20 -5.18 12.67 2.51
N ASP A 21 -5.84 13.07 3.60
CA ASP A 21 -5.22 13.13 4.93
C ASP A 21 -4.74 11.74 5.38
N ALA A 22 -5.54 10.71 5.14
CA ALA A 22 -5.20 9.35 5.55
C ALA A 22 -3.94 8.78 4.88
N VAL A 23 -3.56 9.30 3.70
CA VAL A 23 -2.34 8.88 3.00
C VAL A 23 -1.11 9.73 3.31
N SER A 24 -1.29 10.87 3.96
CA SER A 24 -0.23 11.82 4.33
C SER A 24 0.93 11.24 5.16
N PRO A 25 0.78 10.16 5.96
CA PRO A 25 1.92 9.63 6.71
C PRO A 25 3.07 9.11 5.83
N LEU A 26 2.79 8.74 4.58
CA LEU A 26 3.79 8.21 3.65
C LEU A 26 3.83 8.96 2.32
N LEU A 27 2.69 9.44 1.82
CA LEU A 27 2.60 10.07 0.50
C LEU A 27 2.58 11.59 0.65
N PRO A 28 3.47 12.33 -0.04
CA PRO A 28 3.35 13.78 -0.12
C PRO A 28 2.08 14.16 -0.90
N ALA A 29 1.62 15.40 -0.74
CA ALA A 29 0.33 15.86 -1.29
C ALA A 29 0.22 15.67 -2.81
N GLU A 30 1.32 15.86 -3.56
CA GLU A 30 1.35 15.69 -5.02
C GLU A 30 1.13 14.23 -5.45
N ARG A 31 1.37 13.29 -4.53
CA ARG A 31 1.21 11.84 -4.73
C ARG A 31 -0.03 11.27 -4.02
N ALA A 32 -0.85 12.12 -3.38
CA ALA A 32 -2.08 11.70 -2.70
C ALA A 32 -3.22 11.46 -3.71
N ASN A 33 -3.00 10.52 -4.64
CA ASN A 33 -3.95 10.13 -5.68
C ASN A 33 -3.82 8.62 -5.98
N PRO A 34 -4.86 7.98 -6.56
CA PRO A 34 -4.87 6.53 -6.79
C PRO A 34 -3.71 6.01 -7.64
N ARG A 35 -3.31 6.78 -8.66
CA ARG A 35 -2.26 6.40 -9.61
C ARG A 35 -0.92 6.22 -8.90
N ASP A 36 -0.58 7.13 -7.98
CA ASP A 36 0.69 7.10 -7.24
C ASP A 36 0.63 6.25 -5.96
N ALA A 37 -0.56 6.05 -5.39
CA ALA A 37 -0.79 5.25 -4.18
C ALA A 37 -0.92 3.73 -4.46
N GLY A 38 -1.32 3.35 -5.67
CA GLY A 38 -1.51 1.96 -6.09
C GLY A 38 -2.79 1.33 -5.54
N ASN A 39 -3.11 0.13 -6.03
CA ASN A 39 -4.42 -0.50 -5.79
C ASN A 39 -4.70 -0.81 -4.31
N VAL A 40 -3.68 -1.23 -3.55
CA VAL A 40 -3.85 -1.58 -2.12
C VAL A 40 -4.27 -0.35 -1.32
N VAL A 41 -3.51 0.74 -1.40
CA VAL A 41 -3.83 1.99 -0.68
C VAL A 41 -5.13 2.57 -1.19
N SER A 42 -5.35 2.58 -2.50
CA SER A 42 -6.60 3.06 -3.11
C SER A 42 -7.84 2.25 -2.69
N THR A 43 -7.67 0.98 -2.34
CA THR A 43 -8.76 0.18 -1.75
C THR A 43 -8.95 0.51 -0.27
N LEU A 44 -7.85 0.68 0.47
CA LEU A 44 -7.87 0.96 1.91
C LEU A 44 -8.49 2.32 2.24
N VAL A 45 -8.30 3.35 1.41
CA VAL A 45 -8.82 4.72 1.66
C VAL A 45 -10.33 4.79 1.81
N ARG A 46 -11.07 3.77 1.37
CA ARG A 46 -12.49 3.57 1.74
C ARG A 46 -12.71 3.49 3.26
N ASN A 47 -11.65 3.23 4.03
CA ASN A 47 -11.57 3.24 5.49
C ASN A 47 -10.36 4.11 5.93
N PRO A 48 -10.53 5.43 6.03
CA PRO A 48 -9.42 6.36 6.27
C PRO A 48 -8.63 6.10 7.56
N GLY A 49 -9.31 5.76 8.66
CA GLY A 49 -8.64 5.45 9.93
C GLY A 49 -7.70 4.23 9.85
N LEU A 50 -8.12 3.18 9.13
CA LEU A 50 -7.29 2.00 8.87
C LEU A 50 -6.10 2.35 7.95
N THR A 51 -6.36 3.13 6.90
CA THR A 51 -5.33 3.57 5.95
C THR A 51 -4.23 4.35 6.66
N ARG A 52 -4.62 5.29 7.54
CA ARG A 52 -3.67 6.10 8.29
C ARG A 52 -2.77 5.23 9.17
N ALA A 53 -3.35 4.36 9.99
CA ALA A 53 -2.59 3.45 10.85
C ALA A 53 -1.67 2.52 10.04
N TYR A 54 -2.15 2.00 8.90
CA TYR A 54 -1.34 1.18 7.99
C TYR A 54 -0.15 1.97 7.43
N LEU A 55 -0.36 3.22 6.99
CA LEU A 55 0.69 4.03 6.38
C LEU A 55 1.67 4.62 7.38
N GLU A 56 1.28 4.87 8.63
CA GLU A 56 2.22 5.19 9.71
C GLU A 56 3.20 4.04 9.96
N PHE A 57 2.69 2.81 10.00
CA PHE A 57 3.55 1.62 10.11
C PHE A 57 4.48 1.47 8.89
N ASN A 58 3.95 1.65 7.67
CA ASN A 58 4.76 1.58 6.46
C ASN A 58 5.84 2.68 6.42
N ALA A 59 5.51 3.91 6.82
CA ALA A 59 6.48 5.01 6.91
C ALA A 59 7.61 4.68 7.87
N HIS A 60 7.32 4.09 9.03
CA HIS A 60 8.36 3.60 9.93
C HIS A 60 9.27 2.57 9.26
N LEU A 61 8.70 1.55 8.61
CA LEU A 61 9.47 0.51 7.93
C LEU A 61 10.35 1.07 6.81
N LEU A 62 9.84 2.02 6.02
CA LEU A 62 10.52 2.54 4.83
C LEU A 62 11.56 3.61 5.15
N LEU A 63 11.24 4.53 6.07
CA LEU A 63 12.00 5.75 6.30
C LEU A 63 12.86 5.71 7.57
N HIS A 64 12.50 4.88 8.55
CA HIS A 64 13.07 4.95 9.90
C HIS A 64 13.64 3.63 10.42
N SER A 65 13.37 2.52 9.75
CA SER A 65 13.83 1.20 10.16
C SER A 65 15.36 1.05 10.03
N SER A 66 15.98 0.40 11.01
CA SER A 66 17.38 -0.05 10.95
C SER A 66 17.59 -1.31 10.10
N VAL A 67 16.51 -1.97 9.68
CA VAL A 67 16.56 -3.15 8.80
C VAL A 67 16.75 -2.68 7.37
N SER A 68 17.76 -3.20 6.66
CA SER A 68 18.04 -2.79 5.27
C SER A 68 16.89 -3.15 4.32
N ALA A 69 16.77 -2.39 3.22
CA ALA A 69 15.73 -2.61 2.22
C ALA A 69 15.67 -4.06 1.72
N ARG A 70 16.82 -4.65 1.37
CA ARG A 70 16.91 -6.06 0.95
C ARG A 70 16.35 -7.04 1.98
N VAL A 71 16.66 -6.85 3.27
CA VAL A 71 16.17 -7.76 4.32
C VAL A 71 14.66 -7.59 4.52
N ARG A 72 14.13 -6.37 4.40
CA ARG A 72 12.69 -6.12 4.46
C ARG A 72 11.95 -6.81 3.30
N GLU A 73 12.45 -6.72 2.08
CA GLU A 73 11.85 -7.39 0.92
C GLU A 73 11.90 -8.93 1.05
N VAL A 74 13.00 -9.50 1.54
CA VAL A 74 13.08 -10.96 1.78
C VAL A 74 12.07 -11.41 2.85
N ALA A 75 11.92 -10.65 3.93
CA ALA A 75 10.93 -10.94 4.97
C ALA A 75 9.49 -10.84 4.44
N LEU A 76 9.21 -9.81 3.62
CA LEU A 76 7.93 -9.62 2.95
C LEU A 76 7.64 -10.79 1.99
N LEU A 77 8.57 -11.14 1.11
CA LEU A 77 8.41 -12.22 0.13
C LEU A 77 8.19 -13.58 0.81
N ARG A 78 8.82 -13.82 1.98
CA ARG A 78 8.53 -15.02 2.79
C ARG A 78 7.07 -15.02 3.26
N ALA A 79 6.56 -13.91 3.78
CA ALA A 79 5.17 -13.81 4.20
C ALA A 79 4.20 -13.96 3.02
N VAL A 80 4.49 -13.30 1.89
CA VAL A 80 3.72 -13.38 0.65
C VAL A 80 3.63 -14.82 0.13
N HIS A 81 4.76 -15.54 0.11
CA HIS A 81 4.81 -16.95 -0.29
C HIS A 81 3.97 -17.83 0.63
N LEU A 82 4.08 -17.67 1.95
CA LEU A 82 3.28 -18.43 2.92
C LEU A 82 1.78 -18.16 2.83
N ARG A 83 1.40 -16.98 2.34
CA ARG A 83 0.00 -16.59 2.14
C ARG A 83 -0.52 -16.84 0.72
N GLY A 84 0.33 -17.27 -0.21
CA GLY A 84 -0.04 -17.54 -1.60
C GLY A 84 -0.52 -16.30 -2.36
N SER A 85 0.05 -15.12 -2.09
CA SER A 85 -0.36 -13.88 -2.74
C SER A 85 0.44 -13.62 -4.02
N GLU A 86 -0.06 -14.07 -5.17
CA GLU A 86 0.56 -13.81 -6.49
C GLU A 86 0.69 -12.29 -6.76
N TYR A 87 -0.35 -11.52 -6.43
CA TYR A 87 -0.35 -10.06 -6.60
C TYR A 87 0.82 -9.36 -5.90
N LEU A 88 1.09 -9.71 -4.63
CA LEU A 88 2.21 -9.10 -3.89
C LEU A 88 3.55 -9.72 -4.30
N TRP A 89 3.57 -10.98 -4.74
CA TRP A 89 4.78 -11.61 -5.25
C TRP A 89 5.28 -10.88 -6.49
N ASP A 90 4.42 -10.71 -7.49
CA ASP A 90 4.77 -10.05 -8.75
C ASP A 90 5.17 -8.60 -8.54
N HIS A 91 4.58 -7.92 -7.55
CA HIS A 91 4.93 -6.54 -7.22
C HIS A 91 6.31 -6.41 -6.56
N HIS A 92 6.68 -7.34 -5.66
CA HIS A 92 7.86 -7.19 -4.82
C HIS A 92 9.10 -7.95 -5.31
N VAL A 93 8.96 -9.01 -6.11
CA VAL A 93 10.12 -9.73 -6.67
C VAL A 93 11.07 -8.81 -7.46
N PRO A 94 10.61 -7.86 -8.29
CA PRO A 94 11.51 -6.94 -9.00
C PRO A 94 12.27 -5.95 -8.09
N ILE A 95 11.85 -5.80 -6.83
CA ILE A 95 12.42 -4.85 -5.85
C ILE A 95 13.53 -5.52 -5.01
N ALA A 96 13.50 -6.87 -4.89
CA ALA A 96 14.30 -7.66 -3.95
C ALA A 96 15.75 -7.98 -4.39
#